data_AF-A0A396GSK4-F1
#
_entry.id   AF-A0A396GSK4-F1
#
_cell.length_a   1.000
_cell.length_b   1.000
_cell.length_c   1.000
_cell.angle_alpha   90.00
_cell.angle_beta   90.00
_cell.angle_gamma   90.00
#
_symmetry.space_group_name_H-M   'P 1'
#
loop_
_entity.id
_entity.type
_entity.pdbx_description
1 polymer ?
#
loop_
_entity_poly.entity_id
_entity_poly.type
_entity_poly.pdbx_seq_one_letter_code
_entity_poly.pdbx_strand_id
1 'polypeptide(L)'
;MFIVNINEPSSEPFPWNTDRESLSMNIEHTFVGEGIAGGCGFKYPGLKSGSFFVFQNGDLAFVWKESRDVLTLQRLNLQELLKKGRRIPSLPPIDNFSYLMKSCLNVFTS
;
A
#
# COMPACT_ATOMS: atom_id res chain seq x y z
N MET A 1 -4.47 0.61 -5.79
CA MET A 1 -4.29 -0.73 -6.40
C MET A 1 -2.87 -0.81 -6.92
N PHE A 2 -2.25 -1.98 -6.86
CA PHE A 2 -0.89 -2.21 -7.37
C PHE A 2 -0.79 -3.63 -7.93
N ILE A 3 0.21 -3.86 -8.78
CA ILE A 3 0.56 -5.17 -9.34
C ILE A 3 2.05 -5.41 -9.04
N VAL A 4 2.41 -6.63 -8.69
CA VAL A 4 3.77 -7.02 -8.32
C VAL A 4 4.20 -8.23 -9.13
N ASN A 5 5.44 -8.20 -9.61
CA ASN A 5 6.06 -9.35 -10.25
C ASN A 5 6.86 -10.15 -9.22
N ILE A 6 6.30 -11.28 -8.76
CA ILE A 6 6.94 -12.13 -7.75
C ILE A 6 8.19 -12.87 -8.27
N ASN A 7 8.46 -12.82 -9.57
CA ASN A 7 9.67 -13.40 -10.15
C ASN A 7 10.82 -12.37 -10.24
N GLU A 8 10.55 -11.11 -9.91
CA GLU A 8 11.49 -10.01 -10.06
C GLU A 8 11.79 -9.37 -8.70
N PRO A 9 12.94 -9.72 -8.08
CA PRO A 9 13.30 -9.16 -6.80
C PRO A 9 13.65 -7.68 -6.93
N SER A 10 13.32 -6.89 -5.90
CA SER A 10 13.73 -5.49 -5.81
C SER A 10 14.88 -5.32 -4.81
N SER A 11 15.85 -4.48 -5.17
CA SER A 11 16.98 -4.10 -4.31
C SER A 11 16.71 -2.84 -3.48
N GLU A 12 15.50 -2.27 -3.55
CA GLU A 12 15.14 -1.05 -2.82
C GLU A 12 15.02 -1.32 -1.30
N PRO A 13 15.62 -0.47 -0.45
CA PRO A 13 15.49 -0.60 0.99
C PRO A 13 14.11 -0.12 1.46
N PHE A 14 13.59 -0.74 2.52
CA PHE A 14 12.37 -0.26 3.17
C PHE A 14 12.63 1.09 3.88
N PRO A 15 11.72 2.09 3.77
CA PRO A 15 11.93 3.42 4.32
C PRO A 15 11.67 3.47 5.83
N TRP A 16 12.51 2.83 6.64
CA TRP A 16 12.44 2.91 8.09
C TRP A 16 12.61 4.35 8.56
N ASN A 17 11.68 4.84 9.38
CA ASN A 17 11.90 6.10 10.10
C ASN A 17 12.97 5.83 11.16
N THR A 18 14.10 6.52 11.06
CA THR A 18 15.35 6.15 11.72
C THR A 18 15.37 6.57 13.20
N ASP A 19 14.39 6.12 13.99
CA ASP A 19 14.51 6.17 15.45
C ASP A 19 15.22 4.90 15.90
N ARG A 20 16.40 5.09 16.49
CA ARG A 20 17.45 4.08 16.78
C ARG A 20 17.02 2.84 17.59
N GLU A 21 15.75 2.74 17.96
CA GLU A 21 15.18 1.68 18.81
C GLU A 21 14.08 0.87 18.11
N SER A 22 13.64 1.25 16.89
CA SER A 22 12.66 0.45 16.16
C SER A 22 13.32 -0.83 15.65
N LEU A 23 12.90 -1.97 16.23
CA LEU A 23 13.21 -3.32 15.78
C LEU A 23 13.14 -3.36 14.26
N SER A 24 14.29 -3.50 13.59
CA SER A 24 14.34 -3.70 12.16
C SER A 24 13.59 -5.00 11.87
N MET A 25 12.35 -4.90 11.40
CA MET A 25 11.58 -6.06 11.00
C MET A 25 12.32 -6.68 9.82
N ASN A 26 12.73 -7.94 9.98
CA ASN A 26 13.45 -8.64 8.93
C ASN A 26 12.55 -8.79 7.70
N ILE A 27 13.06 -8.34 6.57
CA ILE A 27 12.43 -8.50 5.26
C ILE A 27 12.76 -9.90 4.77
N GLU A 28 11.73 -10.69 4.45
CA GLU A 28 11.86 -12.02 3.89
C GLU A 28 12.04 -11.94 2.36
N HIS A 29 11.19 -11.15 1.69
CA HIS A 29 11.23 -10.97 0.26
C HIS A 29 10.88 -9.54 -0.14
N THR A 30 11.48 -9.08 -1.25
CA THR A 30 11.16 -7.80 -1.88
C THR A 30 10.99 -7.98 -3.37
N PHE A 31 9.95 -7.39 -3.96
CA PHE A 31 9.60 -7.53 -5.36
C PHE A 31 9.32 -6.19 -6.03
N VAL A 32 9.56 -6.10 -7.33
CA VAL A 32 9.22 -4.91 -8.14
C VAL A 32 7.72 -4.91 -8.43
N GLY A 33 7.12 -3.72 -8.42
CA GLY A 33 5.73 -3.55 -8.81
C GLY A 33 5.39 -2.14 -9.26
N GLU A 34 4.14 -1.98 -9.69
CA GLU A 34 3.57 -0.71 -10.13
C GLU A 34 2.26 -0.46 -9.41
N GLY A 35 2.11 0.73 -8.83
CA GLY A 35 0.93 1.17 -8.11
C GLY A 35 0.25 2.34 -8.82
N ILE A 36 -1.07 2.41 -8.70
CA ILE A 36 -1.83 3.60 -9.12
C ILE A 36 -1.46 4.74 -8.18
N ALA A 37 -0.92 5.83 -8.73
CA ALA A 37 -0.54 7.02 -7.96
C ALA A 37 -1.51 8.20 -8.14
N GLY A 38 -2.47 8.10 -9.06
CA GLY A 38 -3.45 9.14 -9.32
C GLY A 38 -4.54 8.71 -10.30
N GLY A 39 -5.53 9.58 -10.52
CA GLY A 39 -6.68 9.34 -11.39
C GLY A 39 -7.99 9.28 -10.60
N CYS A 40 -8.92 10.19 -10.91
CA CYS A 40 -10.24 10.23 -10.28
C CYS A 40 -11.15 9.16 -10.90
N GLY A 41 -11.77 8.31 -10.07
CA GLY A 41 -12.71 7.29 -10.53
C GLY A 41 -12.13 6.28 -11.52
N PHE A 42 -10.83 5.96 -11.39
CA PHE A 42 -10.08 5.10 -12.31
C PHE A 42 -10.01 5.60 -13.77
N LYS A 43 -10.32 6.88 -14.01
CA LYS A 43 -10.07 7.51 -15.31
C LYS A 43 -8.59 7.88 -15.40
N TYR A 44 -7.90 7.27 -16.37
CA TYR A 44 -6.47 7.46 -16.63
C TYR A 44 -5.58 7.24 -15.41
N PRO A 45 -5.60 6.03 -14.80
CA PRO A 45 -4.78 5.76 -13.64
C PRO A 45 -3.30 5.87 -14.05
N GLY A 46 -2.60 6.85 -13.51
CA GLY A 46 -1.16 6.93 -13.65
C GLY A 46 -0.52 5.78 -12.88
N LEU A 47 0.21 4.91 -13.57
CA LEU A 47 1.02 3.88 -12.95
C LEU A 47 2.36 4.50 -12.55
N LYS A 48 2.79 4.21 -11.31
CA LYS A 48 4.08 4.60 -10.78
C LYS A 48 4.77 3.38 -10.21
N SER A 49 6.07 3.29 -10.43
CA SER A 49 6.87 2.21 -9.90
C SER A 49 6.89 2.23 -8.37
N GLY A 50 6.99 1.04 -7.79
CA GLY A 50 7.11 0.82 -6.37
C GLY A 50 7.77 -0.51 -6.06
N SER A 51 7.89 -0.82 -4.78
CA SER A 51 8.43 -2.09 -4.31
C SER A 51 7.51 -2.68 -3.25
N PHE A 52 7.34 -4.00 -3.33
CA PHE A 52 6.53 -4.77 -2.40
C PHE A 52 7.43 -5.56 -1.46
N PHE A 53 7.13 -5.49 -0.18
CA PHE A 53 7.91 -6.07 0.91
C PHE A 53 7.06 -7.10 1.63
N VAL A 54 7.66 -8.26 1.88
CA VAL A 54 7.12 -9.34 2.73
C VAL A 54 8.01 -9.44 3.95
N PHE A 55 7.42 -9.25 5.13
CA PHE A 55 8.13 -9.36 6.40
C PHE A 55 8.00 -10.78 6.97
N GLN A 56 9.00 -11.22 7.75
CA GLN A 56 9.02 -12.57 8.33
C GLN A 56 7.82 -12.90 9.23
N ASN A 57 7.16 -11.90 9.80
CA ASN A 57 5.96 -12.06 10.61
C ASN A 57 4.67 -12.20 9.78
N GLY A 58 4.77 -12.15 8.44
CA GLY A 58 3.65 -12.25 7.51
C GLY A 58 2.98 -10.91 7.17
N ASP A 59 3.49 -9.79 7.72
CA ASP A 59 3.05 -8.46 7.31
C ASP A 59 3.55 -8.14 5.91
N LEU A 60 2.82 -7.26 5.22
CA LEU A 60 3.07 -6.90 3.83
C LEU A 60 3.07 -5.38 3.69
N ALA A 61 3.91 -4.83 2.83
CA ALA A 61 3.89 -3.41 2.52
C ALA A 61 4.21 -3.11 1.05
N PHE A 62 3.54 -2.12 0.48
CA PHE A 62 3.89 -1.57 -0.82
C PHE A 62 4.37 -0.13 -0.66
N VAL A 63 5.51 0.20 -1.25
CA VAL A 63 6.13 1.52 -1.17
C VAL A 63 6.21 2.12 -2.57
N TRP A 64 5.59 3.28 -2.78
CA TRP A 64 5.75 4.03 -4.03
C TRP A 64 7.14 4.67 -4.08
N LYS A 65 7.85 4.51 -5.21
CA LYS A 65 9.24 4.96 -5.32
C LYS A 65 9.36 6.48 -5.28
N GLU A 66 8.49 7.19 -5.98
CA GLU A 66 8.53 8.65 -6.08
C GLU A 66 8.01 9.36 -4.83
N SER A 67 6.80 9.02 -4.36
CA SER A 67 6.18 9.69 -3.22
C SER A 67 6.67 9.19 -1.87
N ARG A 68 7.28 7.99 -1.82
CA ARG A 68 7.66 7.27 -0.60
C ARG A 68 6.47 6.91 0.30
N ASP A 69 5.25 6.99 -0.22
CA ASP A 69 4.05 6.56 0.50
C ASP A 69 4.14 5.05 0.79
N VAL A 70 3.73 4.66 1.99
CA VAL A 70 3.74 3.28 2.45
C VAL A 70 2.31 2.80 2.66
N LEU A 71 1.91 1.78 1.91
CA LEU A 71 0.67 1.06 2.13
C LEU A 71 0.97 -0.26 2.84
N THR A 72 0.59 -0.35 4.11
CA THR A 72 0.70 -1.58 4.92
C THR A 72 -0.54 -2.46 4.72
N LEU A 73 -0.34 -3.77 4.67
CA LEU A 73 -1.38 -4.77 4.43
C LEU A 73 -1.19 -5.94 5.40
N GLN A 74 -2.30 -6.43 5.94
CA GLN A 74 -2.31 -7.63 6.78
C GLN A 74 -2.90 -8.79 6.00
N ARG A 75 -2.16 -9.91 5.93
CA ARG A 75 -2.68 -11.14 5.30
C ARG A 75 -3.73 -11.78 6.21
N LEU A 76 -4.92 -12.01 5.65
CA LEU A 76 -6.02 -12.67 6.34
C LEU A 76 -6.12 -14.13 5.91
N ASN A 77 -6.17 -15.04 6.87
CA ASN A 77 -6.47 -16.44 6.60
C ASN A 77 -7.99 -16.64 6.55
N LEU A 78 -8.54 -16.67 5.33
CA LEU A 78 -9.97 -16.82 5.11
C LEU A 78 -10.52 -18.10 5.73
N GLN A 79 -9.80 -19.22 5.62
CA GLN A 79 -10.25 -20.50 6.15
C GLN A 79 -10.40 -20.45 7.68
N GLU A 80 -9.43 -19.86 8.38
CA GLU A 80 -9.47 -19.68 9.84
C GLU A 80 -10.58 -18.72 10.27
N LEU A 81 -10.80 -17.64 9.51
CA LEU A 81 -11.89 -16.69 9.78
C LEU A 81 -13.25 -17.36 9.67
N LEU A 82 -13.47 -18.14 8.62
CA LEU A 82 -14.71 -18.88 8.39
C LEU A 82 -14.95 -19.94 9.46
N LYS A 83 -13.92 -20.71 9.84
CA LYS A 83 -14.03 -21.73 10.92
C LYS A 83 -14.44 -21.13 12.26
N LYS A 84 -13.91 -19.95 12.60
CA LYS A 84 -14.13 -19.32 13.91
C LYS A 84 -15.38 -18.44 13.96
N GLY A 85 -16.09 -18.27 12.83
CA GLY A 85 -17.21 -17.33 12.71
C GLY A 85 -16.83 -15.90 13.09
N ARG A 86 -15.54 -15.55 13.02
CA ARG A 86 -15.02 -14.29 13.53
C ARG A 86 -15.23 -13.20 12.50
N ARG A 87 -15.99 -12.17 12.88
CA ARG A 87 -16.04 -10.92 12.14
C ARG A 87 -14.75 -10.14 12.41
N ILE A 88 -14.10 -9.67 11.35
CA ILE A 88 -12.99 -8.75 11.49
C ILE A 88 -13.56 -7.44 12.02
N PRO A 89 -13.06 -6.90 13.16
CA PRO A 89 -13.50 -5.60 13.63
C PRO A 89 -13.23 -4.58 12.53
N SER A 90 -14.18 -3.67 12.30
CA SER A 90 -13.93 -2.55 11.39
C SER A 90 -12.66 -1.85 11.87
N LEU A 91 -11.69 -1.69 10.96
CA LEU A 91 -10.57 -0.81 11.23
C LEU A 91 -11.14 0.55 11.65
N PRO A 92 -10.55 1.23 12.64
CA PRO A 92 -10.93 2.60 12.92
C PRO A 92 -10.87 3.40 11.62
N PRO A 93 -11.72 4.42 11.43
CA PRO A 93 -11.64 5.28 10.26
C PRO A 93 -10.22 5.83 10.19
N ILE A 94 -9.43 5.27 9.29
CA ILE A 94 -8.20 5.88 8.84
C ILE A 94 -8.60 6.92 7.80
N ASP A 95 -7.80 7.96 7.62
CA ASP A 95 -7.89 8.80 6.43
C ASP A 95 -7.68 7.88 5.23
N ASN A 96 -8.78 7.31 4.75
CA ASN A 96 -8.77 6.40 3.64
C ASN A 96 -8.11 7.16 2.49
N PHE A 97 -7.38 6.45 1.63
CA PHE A 97 -7.04 6.95 0.28
C PHE A 97 -8.31 7.24 -0.58
N SER A 98 -9.47 7.49 0.03
CA SER A 98 -10.53 8.26 -0.60
C SER A 98 -9.99 9.66 -0.86
N TYR A 99 -9.50 9.87 -2.07
CA TYR A 99 -9.29 11.18 -2.66
C TYR A 99 -10.59 11.99 -2.59
N LEU A 100 -10.83 12.70 -1.48
CA LEU A 100 -11.91 13.67 -1.39
C LEU A 100 -11.41 14.98 -1.99
N MET A 101 -11.33 15.03 -3.32
CA MET A 101 -11.02 16.27 -4.01
C MET A 101 -12.26 17.17 -3.97
N LYS A 102 -12.31 18.10 -3.02
CA LYS A 102 -13.17 19.29 -3.15
C LYS A 102 -12.59 20.16 -4.26
N SER A 103 -13.06 19.97 -5.50
CA SER A 103 -12.79 20.92 -6.56
C SER A 103 -13.68 22.15 -6.38
N CYS A 104 -13.18 23.19 -5.70
CA CYS A 104 -13.76 24.53 -5.80
C CYS A 104 -13.21 25.22 -7.06
N LEU A 105 -13.56 24.72 -8.24
CA LEU A 105 -13.30 25.44 -9.49
C LEU A 105 -14.58 26.17 -9.88
N ASN A 106 -14.58 27.49 -9.70
CA ASN A 106 -15.54 28.35 -10.38
C ASN A 106 -15.18 28.32 -11.87
N VAL A 107 -15.95 27.58 -12.66
CA VAL A 107 -15.85 27.60 -14.11
C VAL A 107 -16.55 28.86 -14.59
N PHE A 108 -15.78 29.88 -14.98
CA PHE A 108 -16.31 30.96 -15.80
C PHE A 108 -16.22 30.52 -17.26
N THR A 109 -17.38 30.32 -17.89
CA THR A 109 -17.49 30.12 -19.33
C THR A 109 -17.45 31.48 -20.02
N SER A 110 -16.45 31.70 -20.88
CA SER A 110 -16.44 32.79 -21.86
C SER A 110 -17.16 32.38 -23.13
#